data_AF-A0A949FNB1-F1
#
_entry.id   AF-A0A949FNB1-F1
#
_cell.length_a   1.000
_cell.length_b   1.000
_cell.length_c   1.000
_cell.angle_alpha   90.00
_cell.angle_beta   90.00
_cell.angle_gamma   90.00
#
_symmetry.space_group_name_H-M   'P 1'
#
loop_
_entity.id
_entity.type
_entity.pdbx_description
1 polymer ?
#
loop_
_entity_poly.entity_id
_entity_poly.type
_entity_poly.pdbx_seq_one_letter_code
_entity_poly.pdbx_strand_id
1 'polypeptide(L)'
;LESIYGGASAALIDNVHTKIILPGGVSQDAEYFSQATGMQMVALPCYENQNPVFTNRPLLSGADIRTPSYHHPLLGMPATLIVGATTFQAYLQRTYEHPELASILREAKGISGRERLRRKPLPAPQPLTLLPDCTFGQNPSSQGITNTRGWTSDQLAELLDKVKKYSLGWAKLDEDARRWWLEFEL
;
A
#
# COMPACT_ATOMS: atom_id res chain seq x y z
N LEU A 1 15.85 -0.45 -10.83
CA LEU A 1 15.90 0.48 -9.67
C LEU A 1 17.32 0.66 -9.17
N GLU A 2 18.06 -0.43 -8.96
CA GLU A 2 19.49 -0.36 -8.60
C GLU A 2 20.34 0.49 -9.55
N SER A 3 20.09 0.43 -10.85
CA SER A 3 20.82 1.25 -11.83
C SER A 3 20.64 2.77 -11.67
N ILE A 4 19.54 3.22 -11.05
CA ILE A 4 19.21 4.64 -10.87
C ILE A 4 19.52 5.09 -9.43
N TYR A 5 19.16 4.27 -8.45
CA TYR A 5 19.22 4.61 -7.02
C TYR A 5 20.36 3.92 -6.27
N GLY A 6 21.14 3.06 -6.92
CA GLY A 6 22.25 2.33 -6.30
C GLY A 6 21.79 1.54 -5.07
N GLY A 7 22.55 1.64 -3.98
CA GLY A 7 22.26 0.99 -2.71
C GLY A 7 21.01 1.50 -1.97
N ALA A 8 20.46 2.66 -2.36
CA ALA A 8 19.21 3.18 -1.77
C ALA A 8 17.94 2.51 -2.34
N SER A 9 18.09 1.67 -3.36
CA SER A 9 16.97 0.98 -4.01
C SER A 9 16.17 0.09 -3.05
N ALA A 10 16.83 -0.62 -2.14
CA ALA A 10 16.19 -1.51 -1.17
C ALA A 10 15.29 -0.72 -0.21
N ALA A 11 15.79 0.37 0.37
CA ALA A 11 15.02 1.22 1.26
C ALA A 11 13.79 1.83 0.56
N LEU A 12 13.90 2.19 -0.72
CA LEU A 12 12.76 2.68 -1.50
C LEU A 12 11.70 1.59 -1.69
N ILE A 13 12.13 0.38 -2.05
CA ILE A 13 11.22 -0.76 -2.26
C ILE A 13 10.52 -1.14 -0.95
N ASP A 14 11.21 -1.05 0.20
CA ASP A 14 10.63 -1.39 1.50
C ASP A 14 9.62 -0.36 1.99
N ASN A 15 9.76 0.91 1.60
CA ASN A 15 8.77 1.95 1.88
C ASN A 15 7.49 1.83 1.02
N VAL A 16 7.48 0.97 0.00
CA VAL A 16 6.28 0.71 -0.80
C VAL A 16 5.44 -0.39 -0.13
N HIS A 17 4.33 0.02 0.50
CA HIS A 17 3.42 -0.89 1.21
C HIS A 17 2.66 -1.86 0.32
N THR A 18 2.41 -1.48 -0.94
CA THR A 18 1.67 -2.28 -1.91
C THR A 18 2.56 -2.61 -3.10
N LYS A 19 2.91 -3.87 -3.25
CA LYS A 19 3.76 -4.37 -4.34
C LYS A 19 2.90 -5.26 -5.23
N ILE A 20 2.87 -4.95 -6.53
CA ILE A 20 2.18 -5.76 -7.55
C ILE A 20 3.26 -6.32 -8.46
N ILE A 21 3.39 -7.65 -8.46
CA ILE A 21 4.40 -8.38 -9.23
C ILE A 21 3.68 -9.10 -10.36
N LEU A 22 4.08 -8.76 -11.59
CA LEU A 22 3.56 -9.41 -12.79
C LEU A 22 4.33 -10.72 -13.06
N PRO A 23 3.65 -11.76 -13.56
CA PRO A 23 4.29 -13.02 -13.92
C PRO A 23 5.22 -12.86 -15.13
N GLY A 24 6.17 -13.80 -15.30
CA GLY A 24 7.14 -13.79 -16.39
C GLY A 24 8.39 -12.91 -16.17
N GLY A 25 8.59 -12.40 -14.96
CA GLY A 25 9.79 -11.63 -14.58
C GLY A 25 11.09 -12.44 -14.51
N VAL A 26 12.20 -11.74 -14.25
CA VAL A 26 13.53 -12.34 -14.09
C VAL A 26 13.56 -13.20 -12.82
N SER A 27 14.32 -14.32 -12.85
CA SER A 27 14.41 -15.25 -11.72
C SER A 27 14.85 -14.59 -10.42
N GLN A 28 15.79 -13.65 -10.49
CA GLN A 28 16.34 -12.96 -9.32
C GLN A 28 15.29 -12.08 -8.63
N ASP A 29 14.49 -11.35 -9.41
CA ASP A 29 13.40 -10.52 -8.88
C ASP A 29 12.32 -11.38 -8.24
N ALA A 30 11.98 -12.51 -8.86
CA ALA A 30 10.98 -13.43 -8.31
C ALA A 30 11.44 -14.04 -6.97
N GLU A 31 12.72 -14.37 -6.81
CA GLU A 31 13.27 -14.83 -5.54
C GLU A 31 13.30 -13.73 -4.47
N TYR A 32 13.61 -12.48 -4.86
CA TYR A 32 13.52 -11.35 -3.95
C TYR A 32 12.09 -11.18 -3.41
N PHE A 33 11.08 -11.21 -4.29
CA PHE A 33 9.69 -11.07 -3.87
C PHE A 33 9.14 -12.30 -3.14
N SER A 34 9.65 -13.51 -3.45
CA SER A 34 9.36 -14.74 -2.70
C SER A 34 9.65 -14.56 -1.20
N GLN A 35 10.79 -13.97 -0.86
CA GLN A 35 11.15 -13.65 0.53
C GLN A 35 10.21 -12.61 1.16
N ALA A 36 9.72 -11.65 0.37
CA ALA A 36 8.76 -10.64 0.82
C ALA A 36 7.33 -11.18 1.01
N THR A 37 6.99 -12.37 0.46
CA THR A 37 5.65 -12.97 0.63
C THR A 37 5.39 -13.52 2.04
N GLY A 38 6.44 -13.61 2.86
CA GLY A 38 6.41 -14.20 4.19
C GLY A 38 6.66 -15.71 4.18
N MET A 39 6.73 -16.28 5.38
CA MET A 39 7.00 -17.70 5.59
C MET A 39 5.78 -18.40 6.17
N GLN A 40 5.54 -19.63 5.74
CA GLN A 40 4.52 -20.52 6.28
C GLN A 40 5.16 -21.81 6.81
N MET A 41 4.65 -22.30 7.93
CA MET A 41 5.00 -23.60 8.46
C MET A 41 4.13 -24.66 7.79
N VAL A 42 4.76 -25.67 7.19
CA VAL A 42 4.08 -26.77 6.51
C VAL A 42 4.51 -28.11 7.09
N ALA A 43 3.56 -29.04 7.18
CA ALA A 43 3.86 -30.44 7.47
C ALA A 43 4.28 -31.13 6.16
N LEU A 44 5.41 -31.84 6.21
CA LEU A 44 5.85 -32.67 5.10
C LEU A 44 4.99 -33.94 5.00
N PRO A 45 4.79 -34.49 3.79
CA PRO A 45 4.13 -35.77 3.64
C PRO A 45 4.87 -36.84 4.44
N CYS A 46 4.16 -37.53 5.33
CA CYS A 46 4.70 -38.60 6.16
C CYS A 46 4.06 -39.93 5.74
N TYR A 47 4.85 -41.01 5.78
CA TYR A 47 4.32 -42.36 5.57
C TYR A 47 3.70 -42.91 6.86
N GLU A 48 2.95 -44.01 6.76
CA GLU A 48 2.37 -44.68 7.93
C GLU A 48 3.47 -44.98 8.98
N ASN A 49 3.16 -44.66 10.24
CA ASN A 49 4.04 -44.80 11.41
C ASN A 49 5.25 -43.83 11.50
N GLN A 50 5.28 -42.76 10.70
CA GLN A 50 6.27 -41.68 10.86
C GLN A 50 5.69 -40.51 11.65
N ASN A 51 6.52 -39.90 12.49
CA ASN A 51 6.17 -38.65 13.17
C ASN A 51 6.09 -37.50 12.15
N PRO A 52 5.14 -36.56 12.31
CA PRO A 52 5.03 -35.42 11.42
C PRO A 52 6.30 -34.56 11.48
N VAL A 53 6.89 -34.31 10.31
CA VAL A 53 8.03 -33.39 10.17
C VAL A 53 7.50 -32.04 9.67
N PHE A 54 7.81 -30.98 10.40
CA PHE A 54 7.44 -29.61 10.04
C PHE A 54 8.64 -28.88 9.45
N THR A 55 8.39 -28.04 8.44
CA THR A 55 9.40 -27.15 7.87
C THR A 55 8.80 -25.80 7.52
N ASN A 56 9.64 -24.77 7.47
CA ASN A 56 9.23 -23.45 7.03
C ASN A 56 9.56 -23.30 5.54
N ARG A 57 8.62 -22.75 4.78
CA ARG A 57 8.82 -22.38 3.38
C ARG A 57 8.21 -21.01 3.07
N PRO A 58 8.66 -20.31 2.02
CA PRO A 58 7.97 -19.12 1.53
C PRO A 58 6.49 -19.40 1.24
N LEU A 59 5.63 -18.41 1.41
CA LEU A 59 4.22 -18.53 1.06
C LEU A 59 4.06 -18.84 -0.43
N LEU A 60 4.75 -18.07 -1.28
CA LEU A 60 4.89 -18.29 -2.71
C LEU A 60 6.38 -18.40 -3.05
N SER A 61 6.77 -19.46 -3.75
CA SER A 61 8.14 -19.59 -4.23
C SER A 61 8.42 -18.64 -5.39
N GLY A 62 9.70 -18.38 -5.69
CA GLY A 62 10.06 -17.61 -6.88
C GLY A 62 9.53 -18.25 -8.18
N ALA A 63 9.42 -19.59 -8.21
CA ALA A 63 8.80 -20.30 -9.31
C ALA A 63 7.28 -20.03 -9.41
N ASP A 64 6.56 -20.01 -8.28
CA ASP A 64 5.12 -19.73 -8.23
C ASP A 64 4.78 -18.30 -8.64
N ILE A 65 5.66 -17.34 -8.32
CA ILE A 65 5.51 -15.93 -8.69
C ILE A 65 5.77 -15.74 -10.19
N ARG A 66 6.85 -16.36 -10.71
CA ARG A 66 7.26 -16.20 -12.11
C ARG A 66 6.34 -16.94 -13.07
N THR A 67 5.97 -18.16 -12.72
CA THR A 67 5.18 -19.07 -13.55
C THR A 67 4.09 -19.72 -12.69
N PRO A 68 3.00 -18.99 -12.39
CA PRO A 68 1.88 -19.54 -11.62
C PRO A 68 1.30 -20.77 -12.31
N SER A 69 0.88 -21.77 -11.52
CA SER A 69 0.46 -23.08 -12.05
C SER A 69 -0.81 -23.03 -12.90
N TYR A 70 -1.66 -22.01 -12.73
CA TYR A 70 -2.94 -21.92 -13.42
C TYR A 70 -3.05 -20.64 -14.28
N HIS A 71 -3.34 -20.84 -15.56
CA HIS A 71 -3.56 -19.79 -16.55
C HIS A 71 -5.06 -19.69 -16.85
N HIS A 72 -5.67 -18.53 -16.57
CA HIS A 72 -7.06 -18.28 -16.91
C HIS A 72 -7.19 -17.99 -18.42
N PRO A 73 -8.11 -18.64 -19.15
CA PRO A 73 -8.18 -18.54 -20.61
C PRO A 73 -8.39 -17.12 -21.14
N LEU A 74 -9.09 -16.27 -20.38
CA LEU A 74 -9.37 -14.88 -20.78
C LEU A 74 -8.45 -13.85 -20.11
N LEU A 75 -7.97 -14.13 -18.90
CA LEU A 75 -7.28 -13.14 -18.05
C LEU A 75 -5.77 -13.38 -17.97
N GLY A 76 -5.28 -14.47 -18.58
CA GLY A 76 -3.86 -14.78 -18.59
C GLY A 76 -3.39 -15.40 -17.29
N MET A 77 -2.17 -15.03 -16.88
CA MET A 77 -1.58 -15.44 -15.62
C MET A 77 -1.93 -14.44 -14.51
N PRO A 78 -2.12 -14.90 -13.26
CA PRO A 78 -2.41 -14.00 -12.15
C PRO A 78 -1.16 -13.19 -11.78
N ALA A 79 -1.39 -11.96 -11.29
CA ALA A 79 -0.35 -11.17 -10.63
C ALA A 79 -0.28 -11.52 -9.15
N THR A 80 0.90 -11.38 -8.55
CA THR A 80 1.09 -11.52 -7.10
C THR A 80 0.97 -10.14 -6.46
N LEU A 81 0.10 -9.99 -5.47
CA LEU A 81 -0.09 -8.76 -4.72
C LEU A 81 0.38 -8.97 -3.28
N ILE A 82 1.23 -8.07 -2.82
CA ILE A 82 1.68 -7.96 -1.43
C ILE A 82 1.14 -6.64 -0.91
N VAL A 83 0.20 -6.70 0.04
CA VAL A 83 -0.47 -5.54 0.63
C VAL A 83 -0.31 -5.62 2.14
N GLY A 84 0.66 -4.88 2.67
CA GLY A 84 1.03 -4.98 4.08
C GLY A 84 1.50 -6.39 4.43
N ALA A 85 0.82 -7.07 5.36
CA ALA A 85 1.13 -8.44 5.75
C ALA A 85 0.42 -9.52 4.91
N THR A 86 -0.45 -9.12 3.98
CA THR A 86 -1.27 -10.05 3.21
C THR A 86 -0.67 -10.24 1.83
N THR A 87 -0.48 -11.50 1.42
CA THR A 87 -0.05 -11.86 0.08
C THR A 87 -1.06 -12.79 -0.58
N PHE A 88 -1.45 -12.47 -1.81
CA PHE A 88 -2.37 -13.29 -2.60
C PHE A 88 -2.12 -13.11 -4.11
N GLN A 89 -2.64 -14.04 -4.90
CA GLN A 89 -2.60 -13.95 -6.36
C GLN A 89 -3.99 -13.60 -6.89
N ALA A 90 -4.05 -12.67 -7.86
CA ALA A 90 -5.30 -12.25 -8.47
C ALA A 90 -5.13 -11.97 -9.97
N TYR A 91 -6.21 -12.17 -10.73
CA TYR A 91 -6.25 -11.82 -12.14
C TYR A 91 -6.54 -10.34 -12.32
N LEU A 92 -5.73 -9.67 -13.13
CA LEU A 92 -5.90 -8.25 -13.41
C LEU A 92 -6.75 -8.08 -14.67
N GLN A 93 -7.84 -7.34 -14.55
CA GLN A 93 -8.63 -6.91 -15.71
C GLN A 93 -8.09 -5.58 -16.23
N ARG A 94 -8.09 -5.41 -17.55
CA ARG A 94 -7.63 -4.16 -18.16
C ARG A 94 -8.63 -3.05 -17.87
N THR A 95 -8.14 -1.88 -17.50
CA THR A 95 -8.98 -0.75 -17.05
C THR A 95 -10.03 -0.34 -18.08
N TYR A 96 -9.74 -0.45 -19.38
CA TYR A 96 -10.67 -0.09 -20.45
C TYR A 96 -11.78 -1.12 -20.69
N GLU A 97 -11.68 -2.32 -20.12
CA GLU A 97 -12.73 -3.34 -20.18
C GLU A 97 -13.80 -3.09 -19.12
N HIS A 98 -13.48 -2.31 -18.08
CA HIS A 98 -14.44 -1.90 -17.07
C HIS A 98 -15.31 -0.75 -17.60
N PRO A 99 -16.64 -0.90 -17.74
CA PRO A 99 -17.49 0.06 -18.45
C PRO A 99 -17.39 1.50 -17.94
N GLU A 100 -17.36 1.67 -16.61
CA GLU A 100 -17.31 2.98 -15.94
C GLU A 100 -15.96 3.68 -16.12
N LEU A 101 -14.85 2.92 -16.14
CA LEU A 101 -13.52 3.48 -16.30
C LEU A 101 -13.20 3.68 -17.79
N ALA A 102 -13.79 2.86 -18.65
CA ALA A 102 -13.66 2.97 -20.09
C ALA A 102 -14.26 4.26 -20.64
N SER A 103 -15.41 4.73 -20.12
CA SER A 103 -15.97 6.03 -20.50
C SER A 103 -15.01 7.16 -20.12
N ILE A 104 -14.51 7.15 -18.88
CA ILE A 104 -13.55 8.14 -18.38
C ILE A 104 -12.27 8.15 -19.22
N LEU A 105 -11.70 6.98 -19.55
CA LEU A 105 -10.51 6.89 -20.39
C LEU A 105 -10.76 7.37 -21.82
N ARG A 106 -11.95 7.12 -22.38
CA ARG A 106 -12.34 7.62 -23.71
C ARG A 106 -12.49 9.14 -23.70
N GLU A 107 -13.11 9.71 -22.67
CA GLU A 107 -13.21 11.15 -22.48
C GLU A 107 -11.83 11.79 -22.32
N ALA A 108 -10.96 11.16 -21.52
CA ALA A 108 -9.60 11.63 -21.27
C ALA A 108 -8.68 11.54 -22.50
N LYS A 109 -8.97 10.66 -23.48
CA LYS A 109 -8.17 10.53 -24.71
C LYS A 109 -8.19 11.80 -25.57
N GLY A 110 -9.20 12.66 -25.41
CA GLY A 110 -9.27 13.98 -26.03
C GLY A 110 -8.39 15.04 -25.36
N ILE A 111 -7.91 14.78 -24.14
CA ILE A 111 -7.13 15.73 -23.33
C ILE A 111 -5.68 15.73 -23.80
N SER A 112 -5.38 16.60 -24.75
CA SER A 112 -4.05 16.74 -25.36
C SER A 112 -3.02 17.49 -24.48
N GLY A 113 -3.40 17.92 -23.28
CA GLY A 113 -2.59 18.78 -22.41
C GLY A 113 -2.42 20.21 -22.92
N ARG A 114 -2.97 20.56 -24.10
CA ARG A 114 -3.01 21.92 -24.66
C ARG A 114 -4.29 22.68 -24.32
N GLU A 115 -5.14 22.08 -23.50
CA GLU A 115 -6.38 22.70 -23.06
C GLU A 115 -6.06 23.91 -22.16
N ARG A 116 -6.83 24.99 -22.30
CA ARG A 116 -6.63 26.18 -21.47
C ARG A 116 -6.83 25.79 -20.00
N LEU A 117 -5.77 25.97 -19.19
CA LEU A 117 -5.85 25.82 -17.74
C LEU A 117 -7.09 26.55 -17.22
N ARG A 118 -7.93 25.82 -16.46
CA ARG A 118 -9.16 26.38 -15.91
C ARG A 118 -8.79 27.57 -15.02
N ARG A 119 -9.32 28.75 -15.35
CA ARG A 119 -9.16 29.98 -14.54
C ARG A 119 -10.10 30.03 -13.34
N LYS A 120 -11.18 29.23 -13.37
CA LYS A 120 -12.12 29.11 -12.28
C LYS A 120 -11.78 27.89 -11.43
N PRO A 121 -11.74 28.02 -10.09
CA PRO A 121 -11.56 26.89 -9.20
C PRO A 121 -12.67 25.87 -9.43
N LEU A 122 -12.34 24.58 -9.28
CA LEU A 122 -13.34 23.52 -9.27
C LEU A 122 -14.38 23.83 -8.19
N PRO A 123 -15.68 23.58 -8.43
CA PRO A 123 -16.65 23.57 -7.35
C PRO A 123 -16.14 22.62 -6.26
N ALA A 124 -16.33 23.01 -5.00
CA ALA A 124 -15.92 22.18 -3.88
C ALA A 124 -16.46 20.76 -4.11
N PRO A 125 -15.62 19.71 -3.96
CA PRO A 125 -16.10 18.34 -4.11
C PRO A 125 -17.31 18.20 -3.19
N GLN A 126 -18.42 17.71 -3.74
CA GLN A 126 -19.53 17.30 -2.91
C GLN A 126 -18.95 16.32 -1.88
N PRO A 127 -19.26 16.48 -0.58
CA PRO A 127 -18.79 15.54 0.43
C PRO A 127 -19.15 14.16 -0.08
N LEU A 128 -18.13 13.32 -0.31
CA LEU A 128 -18.33 11.94 -0.71
C LEU A 128 -19.30 11.37 0.33
N THR A 129 -20.54 11.10 -0.09
CA THR A 129 -21.45 10.28 0.70
C THR A 129 -20.71 8.97 0.88
N LEU A 130 -20.18 8.78 2.08
CA LEU A 130 -19.47 7.58 2.48
C LEU A 130 -20.37 6.41 2.07
N LEU A 131 -19.89 5.58 1.15
CA LEU A 131 -20.47 4.26 0.93
C LEU A 131 -20.60 3.59 2.29
N PRO A 132 -21.72 2.88 2.57
CA PRO A 132 -21.94 2.27 3.87
C PRO A 132 -20.77 1.34 4.19
N ASP A 133 -20.09 1.69 5.28
CA ASP A 133 -19.01 1.00 5.98
C ASP A 133 -18.49 -0.32 5.36
N CYS A 134 -17.40 -0.24 4.62
CA CYS A 134 -16.43 -1.34 4.62
C CYS A 134 -15.76 -1.33 6.01
N THR A 135 -16.34 -2.05 6.97
CA THR A 135 -15.78 -2.24 8.32
C THR A 135 -14.49 -3.05 8.26
N PHE A 136 -13.37 -2.40 7.95
CA PHE A 136 -12.05 -2.86 8.35
C PHE A 136 -11.68 -2.19 9.66
N GLY A 137 -11.66 -2.97 10.74
CA GLY A 137 -10.96 -2.68 11.99
C GLY A 137 -11.27 -1.32 12.63
N GLN A 138 -12.17 -1.32 13.61
CA GLN A 138 -12.39 -0.19 14.52
C GLN A 138 -11.07 0.30 15.13
N ASN A 139 -10.57 1.43 14.63
CA ASN A 139 -9.70 2.35 15.37
C ASN A 139 -10.49 3.66 15.52
N PRO A 140 -10.68 4.19 16.75
CA PRO A 140 -11.50 5.36 17.01
C PRO A 140 -10.69 6.64 16.76
N SER A 141 -10.27 6.88 15.52
CA SER A 141 -9.71 8.17 15.09
C SER A 141 -10.39 8.66 13.82
N SER A 142 -11.72 8.63 13.84
CA SER A 142 -12.57 9.36 12.89
C SER A 142 -12.57 10.86 13.22
N GLN A 143 -11.44 11.52 13.02
CA GLN A 143 -11.40 12.97 12.82
C GLN A 143 -10.57 13.23 11.57
N GLY A 144 -11.25 13.65 10.50
CA GLY A 144 -10.63 13.98 9.24
C GLY A 144 -9.48 14.97 9.39
N ILE A 145 -8.53 14.92 8.46
CA ILE A 145 -7.39 15.83 8.38
C ILE A 145 -7.92 17.27 8.43
N THR A 146 -7.65 17.97 9.52
CA THR A 146 -8.14 19.34 9.72
C THR A 146 -7.38 20.25 8.77
N ASN A 147 -8.11 20.93 7.88
CA ASN A 147 -7.51 21.89 6.95
C ASN A 147 -7.11 23.17 7.70
N THR A 148 -5.80 23.39 7.87
CA THR A 148 -5.20 24.52 8.61
C THR A 148 -4.92 25.76 7.73
N ARG A 149 -5.44 25.80 6.50
CA ARG A 149 -5.17 26.91 5.57
C ARG A 149 -5.80 28.21 6.08
N GLY A 150 -4.97 29.19 6.43
CA GLY A 150 -5.39 30.52 6.92
C GLY A 150 -5.43 30.67 8.43
N TRP A 151 -4.94 29.68 9.19
CA TRP A 151 -4.89 29.75 10.64
C TRP A 151 -3.78 30.69 11.10
N THR A 152 -4.02 31.40 12.20
CA THR A 152 -3.00 32.21 12.85
C THR A 152 -2.02 31.32 13.63
N SER A 153 -0.82 31.82 13.90
CA SER A 153 0.21 31.14 14.71
C SER A 153 -0.36 30.63 16.04
N ASP A 154 -1.22 31.44 16.66
CA ASP A 154 -1.75 31.18 18.00
C ASP A 154 -2.77 30.02 17.97
N GLN A 155 -3.56 29.92 16.89
CA GLN A 155 -4.51 28.81 16.68
C GLN A 155 -3.81 27.49 16.40
N LEU A 156 -2.68 27.53 15.68
CA LEU A 156 -1.83 26.36 15.46
C LEU A 156 -1.19 25.88 16.76
N ALA A 157 -0.68 26.80 17.59
CA ALA A 157 -0.10 26.48 18.89
C ALA A 157 -1.12 25.83 19.84
N GLU A 158 -2.34 26.36 19.91
CA GLU A 158 -3.40 25.80 20.77
C GLU A 158 -3.84 24.39 20.33
N LEU A 159 -3.89 24.14 19.02
CA LEU A 159 -4.23 22.82 18.48
C LEU A 159 -3.10 21.81 18.74
N LEU A 160 -1.84 22.20 18.53
CA LEU A 160 -0.67 21.39 18.84
C LEU A 160 -0.66 20.99 20.32
N ASP A 161 -0.95 21.93 21.21
CA ASP A 161 -1.05 21.67 22.65
C ASP A 161 -2.16 20.66 22.99
N LYS A 162 -3.32 20.77 22.33
CA LYS A 162 -4.41 19.80 22.48
C LYS A 162 -4.00 18.42 21.98
N VAL A 163 -3.36 18.33 20.82
CA VAL A 163 -2.92 17.06 20.21
C VAL A 163 -1.84 16.38 21.05
N LYS A 164 -0.86 17.14 21.56
CA LYS A 164 0.17 16.64 22.48
C LYS A 164 -0.46 16.07 23.75
N LYS A 165 -1.39 16.80 24.37
CA LYS A 165 -2.01 16.39 25.65
C LYS A 165 -2.98 15.22 25.50
N TYR A 166 -3.87 15.27 24.50
CA TYR A 166 -5.01 14.35 24.44
C TYR A 166 -4.81 13.18 23.49
N SER A 167 -4.06 13.35 22.40
CA SER A 167 -3.98 12.34 21.33
C SER A 167 -2.67 11.55 21.36
N LEU A 168 -1.55 12.20 21.64
CA LEU A 168 -0.22 11.55 21.66
C LEU A 168 0.21 11.04 23.03
N GLY A 169 -0.49 11.42 24.10
CA GLY A 169 -0.08 11.05 25.45
C GLY A 169 1.33 11.55 25.78
N TRP A 170 1.65 12.79 25.41
CA TRP A 170 2.99 13.40 25.47
C TRP A 170 3.74 13.20 26.79
N ALA A 171 3.02 13.20 27.93
CA ALA A 171 3.59 12.99 29.24
C ALA A 171 4.11 11.55 29.48
N LYS A 172 3.67 10.58 28.68
CA LYS A 172 4.03 9.16 28.76
C LYS A 172 5.05 8.72 27.70
N LEU A 173 5.46 9.60 26.78
CA LEU A 173 6.50 9.31 25.79
C LEU A 173 7.88 9.26 26.44
N ASP A 174 8.78 8.44 25.92
CA ASP A 174 10.18 8.41 26.33
C ASP A 174 10.87 9.79 26.15
N GLU A 175 11.81 10.11 27.05
CA GLU A 175 12.46 11.43 27.08
C GLU A 175 13.21 11.76 25.79
N ASP A 176 13.79 10.76 25.13
CA ASP A 176 14.50 10.92 23.86
C ASP A 176 13.57 11.33 22.71
N ALA A 177 12.35 10.75 22.66
CA ALA A 177 11.35 11.11 21.67
C ALA A 177 10.82 12.53 21.89
N ARG A 178 10.69 12.97 23.14
CA ARG A 178 10.31 14.35 23.50
C ARG A 178 11.41 15.34 23.12
N ARG A 179 12.68 14.98 23.35
CA ARG A 179 13.84 15.83 23.04
C ARG A 179 13.98 16.06 21.54
N TRP A 180 13.90 15.00 20.74
CA TRP A 180 13.93 15.10 19.28
C TRP A 180 12.84 16.02 18.72
N TRP A 181 11.63 15.94 19.27
CA TRP A 181 10.53 16.81 18.86
C TRP A 181 10.74 18.27 19.26
N LEU A 182 11.25 18.54 20.45
CA LEU A 182 11.52 19.91 20.92
C LEU A 182 12.61 20.60 20.08
N GLU A 183 13.58 19.84 19.56
CA GLU A 183 14.58 20.36 18.63
C GLU A 183 13.98 20.80 17.28
N PHE A 184 12.82 20.24 16.91
CA PHE A 184 12.12 20.57 15.66
C PHE A 184 11.14 21.75 15.80
N GLU A 185 10.81 22.16 17.02
CA GLU A 185 9.92 23.31 17.31
C GLU A 185 10.67 24.64 17.46
N LEU A 186 12.01 24.63 17.43
CA LEU A 186 12.88 25.81 17.39
C LEU A 186 13.07 26.33 15.95
#